data_AF-A0A817GS98-F1
#
_entry.id   AF-A0A817GS98-F1
#
_cell.length_a   1.000
_cell.length_b   1.000
_cell.length_c   1.000
_cell.angle_alpha   90.00
_cell.angle_beta   90.00
_cell.angle_gamma   90.00
#
_symmetry.space_group_name_H-M   'P 1'
#
loop_
_entity.id
_entity.type
_entity.pdbx_description
1 polymer ?
#
loop_
_entity_poly.entity_id
_entity_poly.type
_entity_poly.pdbx_seq_one_letter_code
_entity_poly.pdbx_strand_id
1 'polypeptide(L)'
;MFHTIQRQLKIFLLIICFCFNLIIGGPDQLRLLEYLLNSRYKPIARPVQNDSHTLPVTINLALQQIISFDGKNEAISISGWMTIMWNDYSLRWRPEDFGNIQTL
;
A
#
# COMPACT_ATOMS: atom_id res chain seq x y z
N MET A 1 23.22 -46.43 -11.96
CA MET A 1 22.28 -46.06 -10.86
C MET A 1 22.78 -44.88 -10.05
N PHE A 2 24.00 -44.95 -9.46
CA PHE A 2 24.59 -43.86 -8.66
C PHE A 2 24.73 -42.52 -9.42
N HIS A 3 25.18 -42.55 -10.68
CA HIS A 3 25.37 -41.33 -11.49
C HIS A 3 24.05 -40.62 -11.85
N THR A 4 22.95 -41.38 -12.03
CA THR A 4 21.61 -40.84 -12.31
C THR A 4 21.06 -40.10 -11.09
N ILE A 5 21.29 -40.63 -9.88
CA ILE A 5 20.87 -40.02 -8.61
C ILE A 5 21.62 -38.70 -8.37
N GLN A 6 22.94 -38.68 -8.62
CA GLN A 6 23.75 -37.46 -8.52
C GLN A 6 23.29 -36.35 -9.49
N ARG A 7 22.86 -36.72 -10.70
CA ARG A 7 22.30 -35.77 -11.67
C ARG A 7 20.97 -35.17 -11.20
N GLN A 8 20.07 -35.99 -10.66
CA GLN A 8 18.80 -35.51 -10.12
C GLN A 8 18.98 -34.59 -8.91
N LEU A 9 19.92 -34.90 -8.02
CA LEU A 9 20.23 -34.05 -6.86
C LEU A 9 20.75 -32.66 -7.28
N LYS A 10 21.62 -32.59 -8.29
CA LYS A 10 22.12 -31.32 -8.82
C LYS A 10 21.00 -30.46 -9.44
N ILE A 11 20.11 -31.08 -10.20
CA ILE A 11 18.97 -30.37 -10.80
C ILE A 11 18.05 -29.82 -9.70
N PHE A 12 17.77 -30.63 -8.68
CA PHE A 12 16.96 -30.20 -7.53
C PHE A 12 17.60 -29.01 -6.79
N LEU A 13 18.92 -29.05 -6.55
CA LEU A 13 19.66 -27.95 -5.93
C LEU A 13 19.66 -26.68 -6.78
N LEU A 14 19.76 -26.81 -8.11
CA LEU A 14 19.68 -25.68 -9.04
C LEU A 14 18.27 -25.05 -9.03
N ILE A 15 17.22 -25.87 -8.99
CA ILE A 15 15.84 -25.39 -8.89
C ILE A 15 15.64 -24.66 -7.56
N ILE A 16 16.14 -25.19 -6.44
CA ILE A 16 16.07 -24.52 -5.14
C ILE A 16 16.80 -23.16 -5.17
N CYS A 17 18.02 -23.10 -5.70
CA CYS A 17 18.76 -21.85 -5.84
C CYS A 17 18.00 -20.83 -6.71
N PHE A 18 17.43 -21.28 -7.84
CA PHE A 18 16.66 -20.40 -8.72
C PHE A 18 15.40 -19.88 -8.00
N CYS A 19 14.65 -20.74 -7.32
CA CYS A 19 13.49 -20.35 -6.53
C CYS A 19 13.87 -19.39 -5.39
N PHE A 20 15.02 -19.58 -4.75
CA PHE A 20 15.47 -18.70 -3.65
C PHE A 20 15.73 -17.27 -4.15
N ASN A 21 16.30 -17.11 -5.34
CA ASN A 21 16.49 -15.79 -5.97
C ASN A 21 15.15 -15.12 -6.33
N LEU A 22 14.09 -15.88 -6.56
CA LEU A 22 12.75 -15.35 -6.83
C LEU A 22 11.99 -14.90 -5.57
N ILE A 23 12.44 -15.30 -4.38
CA ILE A 23 11.75 -15.04 -3.10
C ILE A 23 12.33 -13.81 -2.37
N ILE A 24 13.45 -13.25 -2.84
CA ILE A 24 14.02 -12.02 -2.28
C ILE A 24 13.10 -10.85 -2.66
N GLY A 25 12.20 -10.48 -1.76
CA GLY A 25 11.40 -9.26 -1.86
C GLY A 25 12.30 -8.02 -1.96
N GLY A 26 11.85 -7.00 -2.70
CA GLY A 26 12.67 -5.83 -3.03
C GLY A 26 13.16 -5.10 -1.77
N PRO A 27 14.47 -5.12 -1.45
CA PRO A 27 15.00 -4.47 -0.24
C PRO A 27 14.73 -2.96 -0.22
N ASP A 28 14.61 -2.34 -1.40
CA ASP A 28 14.28 -0.93 -1.55
C ASP A 28 12.85 -0.58 -1.12
N GLN A 29 11.88 -1.50 -1.29
CA GLN A 29 10.50 -1.26 -0.88
C GLN A 29 10.39 -1.24 0.65
N LEU A 30 11.07 -2.18 1.32
CA LEU A 30 11.12 -2.22 2.77
C LEU A 30 11.82 -0.97 3.32
N ARG A 31 12.96 -0.59 2.73
CA ARG A 31 13.70 0.62 3.10
C ARG A 31 12.85 1.89 2.92
N LEU A 32 12.07 1.98 1.85
CA LEU A 32 11.14 3.08 1.63
C LEU A 32 10.03 3.11 2.69
N LEU A 33 9.45 1.95 3.01
CA LEU A 33 8.40 1.85 4.03
C LEU A 33 8.89 2.32 5.40
N GLU A 34 10.08 1.86 5.82
CA GLU A 34 10.71 2.28 7.08
C GLU A 34 11.02 3.78 7.10
N TYR A 35 11.51 4.32 5.98
CA TYR A 35 11.78 5.75 5.82
C TYR A 35 10.52 6.60 5.98
N LEU A 36 9.42 6.22 5.31
CA LEU A 36 8.17 6.98 5.34
C LEU A 36 7.45 6.84 6.69
N LEU A 37 7.20 5.60 7.14
CA LEU A 37 6.28 5.34 8.24
C LEU A 37 6.92 5.45 9.63
N ASN A 38 8.17 5.02 9.78
CA ASN A 38 8.81 4.98 11.11
C ASN A 38 9.55 6.27 11.44
N SER A 39 10.15 6.93 10.44
CA SER A 39 11.03 8.07 10.69
C SER A 39 10.33 9.43 10.52
N ARG A 40 9.33 9.53 9.63
CA ARG A 40 8.81 10.82 9.18
C ARG A 40 7.31 11.02 9.44
N TYR A 41 6.51 9.98 9.24
CA TYR A 41 5.05 10.08 9.35
C TYR A 41 4.59 10.20 10.82
N LYS A 42 3.67 11.13 11.08
CA LYS A 42 3.04 11.32 12.39
C LYS A 42 1.51 11.22 12.23
N PRO A 43 0.88 10.08 12.58
CA PRO A 43 -0.52 9.80 12.25
C PRO A 43 -1.54 10.80 12.82
N ILE A 44 -1.23 11.42 13.96
CA ILE A 44 -2.15 12.33 14.66
C ILE A 44 -2.03 13.77 14.13
N ALA A 45 -0.90 14.12 13.51
CA ALA A 45 -0.66 15.47 13.04
C ALA A 45 -1.36 15.70 11.71
N ARG A 46 -1.96 16.88 11.54
CA ARG A 46 -2.53 17.30 10.25
C ARG A 46 -1.39 17.42 9.22
N PRO A 47 -1.48 16.77 8.04
CA PRO A 47 -0.40 16.77 7.06
C PRO A 47 -0.38 18.05 6.22
N VAL A 48 -0.07 19.17 6.86
CA VAL A 48 0.19 20.47 6.22
C VAL A 48 1.61 20.93 6.53
N GLN A 49 2.24 21.61 5.57
CA GLN A 49 3.57 22.20 5.76
C GLN A 49 3.54 23.47 6.61
N ASN A 50 2.43 24.21 6.52
CA ASN A 50 2.18 25.44 7.26
C ASN A 50 0.81 25.34 7.91
N ASP A 51 0.74 25.60 9.21
CA ASP A 51 -0.51 25.50 9.97
C ASP A 51 -1.59 26.48 9.53
N SER A 52 -1.20 27.56 8.84
CA SER A 52 -2.13 28.52 8.25
C SER A 52 -2.78 28.02 6.95
N HIS A 53 -2.28 26.93 6.36
CA HIS A 53 -2.82 26.39 5.11
C HIS A 53 -3.93 25.36 5.34
N THR A 54 -4.85 25.27 4.39
CA THR A 54 -5.92 24.28 4.36
C THR A 54 -5.47 22.97 3.71
N LEU A 55 -5.95 21.83 4.20
CA LEU A 55 -5.79 20.52 3.56
C LEU A 55 -7.02 20.24 2.70
N PRO A 56 -6.92 20.25 1.36
CA PRO A 56 -8.05 19.89 0.51
C PRO A 56 -8.35 18.39 0.64
N VAL A 57 -9.62 18.07 0.90
CA VAL A 57 -10.13 16.70 1.01
C VAL A 57 -11.23 16.51 -0.01
N THR A 58 -11.11 15.46 -0.82
CA THR A 58 -12.13 15.07 -1.79
C THR A 58 -12.91 13.89 -1.22
N ILE A 59 -14.23 14.04 -1.15
CA ILE A 59 -15.15 12.97 -0.73
C ILE A 59 -15.99 12.57 -1.93
N ASN A 60 -15.95 11.29 -2.27
CA ASN A 60 -16.78 10.68 -3.30
C ASN A 60 -17.69 9.65 -2.63
N LEU A 61 -18.98 9.69 -2.94
CA LEU A 61 -19.95 8.70 -2.49
C LEU A 61 -20.55 8.00 -3.71
N ALA A 62 -20.31 6.70 -3.82
CA ALA A 62 -20.96 5.84 -4.79
C ALA A 62 -22.12 5.10 -4.09
N LEU A 63 -23.34 5.56 -4.34
CA LEU A 63 -24.55 4.90 -3.83
C LEU A 63 -24.72 3.55 -4.52
N GLN A 64 -24.83 2.47 -3.74
CA GLN A 64 -25.13 1.14 -4.25
C GLN A 64 -26.64 0.86 -4.17
N GLN A 65 -27.26 1.15 -3.03
CA GLN A 65 -28.68 0.91 -2.79
C GLN A 65 -29.25 1.81 -1.69
N ILE A 66 -30.56 2.05 -1.74
CA ILE A 66 -31.33 2.61 -0.63
C ILE A 66 -31.97 1.43 0.11
N ILE A 67 -31.63 1.28 1.39
CA ILE A 67 -32.07 0.16 2.24
C ILE A 67 -33.49 0.41 2.75
N SER A 68 -33.74 1.61 3.29
CA SER A 68 -35.04 1.96 3.84
C SER A 68 -35.17 3.48 4.04
N PHE A 69 -36.42 3.92 4.18
CA PHE A 69 -36.77 5.27 4.61
C PHE A 69 -37.74 5.17 5.79
N ASP A 70 -37.39 5.83 6.89
CA ASP A 70 -38.26 6.03 8.04
C ASP A 70 -38.80 7.46 7.99
N GLY A 71 -40.02 7.61 7.45
CA GLY A 71 -40.67 8.92 7.31
C GLY A 71 -41.13 9.52 8.63
N LYS A 72 -41.22 8.74 9.72
CA LYS A 72 -41.55 9.29 11.05
C LYS A 72 -40.33 9.95 11.68
N ASN A 73 -39.15 9.40 11.43
CA ASN A 73 -37.87 9.92 11.95
C ASN A 73 -37.05 10.69 10.91
N GLU A 74 -37.59 10.89 9.70
CA GLU A 74 -36.94 11.57 8.57
C GLU A 74 -35.55 10.97 8.21
N ALA A 75 -35.38 9.66 8.42
CA ALA A 75 -34.10 8.97 8.28
C ALA A 75 -34.08 8.06 7.05
N ILE A 76 -33.04 8.19 6.22
CA ILE A 76 -32.79 7.28 5.08
C ILE A 76 -31.56 6.43 5.39
N SER A 77 -31.73 5.11 5.27
CA SER A 77 -30.61 4.17 5.34
C SER A 77 -30.16 3.81 3.93
N ILE A 78 -28.88 4.02 3.63
CA ILE A 78 -28.27 3.68 2.33
C ILE A 78 -27.07 2.77 2.50
N SER A 79 -26.76 2.00 1.46
CA SER A 79 -25.50 1.27 1.34
C SER A 79 -24.77 1.78 0.10
N GLY A 80 -23.46 1.97 0.25
CA GLY A 80 -22.62 2.52 -0.80
C GLY A 80 -21.15 2.56 -0.36
N TRP A 81 -20.30 3.02 -1.28
CA TRP A 81 -18.87 3.16 -1.06
C TRP A 81 -18.53 4.63 -0.88
N MET A 82 -17.89 4.97 0.23
CA MET A 82 -17.37 6.31 0.47
C MET A 82 -15.85 6.27 0.29
N THR A 83 -15.34 7.09 -0.63
CA THR A 83 -13.91 7.28 -0.85
C THR A 83 -13.53 8.67 -0.38
N ILE A 84 -12.55 8.74 0.51
CA ILE A 84 -12.00 9.99 1.03
C ILE A 84 -10.54 10.07 0.58
N MET A 85 -10.16 11.14 -0.10
CA MET A 85 -8.83 11.32 -0.65
C MET A 85 -8.25 12.67 -0.24
N TRP A 86 -6.97 12.67 0.10
CA TRP A 86 -6.18 13.88 0.35
C TRP A 86 -4.73 13.64 -0.07
N ASN A 87 -3.96 14.71 -0.23
CA ASN A 87 -2.53 14.64 -0.57
C ASN A 87 -1.69 14.93 0.67
N ASP A 88 -0.94 13.92 1.13
CA ASP A 88 -0.04 14.03 2.27
C ASP A 88 1.40 14.33 1.81
N TYR A 89 1.96 15.45 2.27
CA TYR A 89 3.34 15.84 1.92
C TYR A 89 4.42 15.00 2.62
N SER A 90 4.08 14.39 3.76
CA SER A 90 5.01 13.61 4.59
C SER A 90 5.30 12.22 4.01
N LEU A 91 4.40 11.73 3.14
CA LEU A 91 4.51 10.45 2.46
C LEU A 91 5.16 10.54 1.06
N ARG A 92 5.87 11.63 0.76
CA ARG A 92 6.57 11.82 -0.52
C ARG A 92 8.02 11.33 -0.45
N TRP A 93 8.49 10.71 -1.52
CA TRP A 93 9.89 10.31 -1.72
C TRP A 93 10.35 10.60 -3.15
N ARG A 94 11.65 10.50 -3.40
CA ARG A 94 12.22 10.51 -4.75
C ARG A 94 12.43 9.06 -5.21
N PRO A 95 11.87 8.63 -6.36
CA PRO A 95 12.04 7.26 -6.83
C PRO A 95 13.51 6.84 -6.97
N GLU A 96 14.38 7.76 -7.41
CA GLU A 96 15.81 7.48 -7.61
C GLU A 96 16.51 6.96 -6.34
N ASP A 97 16.06 7.38 -5.16
CA ASP A 97 16.67 7.01 -3.87
C ASP A 97 16.28 5.60 -3.40
N PHE A 98 15.23 5.02 -3.97
CA PHE A 98 14.60 3.76 -3.54
C PHE A 98 14.28 2.84 -4.73
N GLY A 99 15.26 2.62 -5.62
CA GLY A 99 15.12 1.61 -6.69
C GLY A 99 14.10 1.97 -7.78
N ASN A 100 13.83 3.26 -8.00
CA ASN A 100 12.83 3.78 -8.94
C ASN A 100 11.38 3.35 -8.64
N ILE A 101 11.06 3.08 -7.38
CA ILE A 101 9.69 2.81 -6.95
C ILE A 101 8.86 4.09 -7.10
N GLN A 102 7.80 4.04 -7.91
CA GLN A 102 6.90 5.18 -8.16
C GLN A 102 5.59 5.10 -7.35
N THR A 103 5.20 3.90 -6.95
CA THR A 103 3.95 3.64 -6.23
C THR A 103 4.17 2.49 -5.27
N LEU A 104 3.57 2.59 -4.09
CA LEU A 104 3.58 1.57 -3.05
C LEU A 104 2.20 0.91 -2.96
#